data_AF-A0A2E5WEH1-F1
#
_entry.id   AF-A0A2E5WEH1-F1
#
_cell.length_a   1.000
_cell.length_b   1.000
_cell.length_c   1.000
_cell.angle_alpha   90.00
_cell.angle_beta   90.00
_cell.angle_gamma   90.00
#
_symmetry.space_group_name_H-M   'P 1'
#
loop_
_entity.id
_entity.type
_entity.pdbx_description
1 polymer ?
#
loop_
_entity_poly.entity_id
_entity_poly.type
_entity_poly.pdbx_seq_one_letter_code
_entity_poly.pdbx_strand_id
1 'polypeptide(L)'
;MHYATDLFHPLNDETADGRGGDAEECAIPPVRYVGRCPESGKDLSIGPTARVIAEARSLRTYLDERSQTEDGFTSAHLREPAAGKMFGVMVVANAGGHLGTLRAFSGEWDESWVAPAGWVPSPGRLQDYAEARRETEDRVAELTRQIHELKARPTSKPIRRQIEEIKIDRGRLSRDLTDKIHAAYRFENALGETLPMTDVQTGSPRPPTGMGDCCAPKLLQAATRLGLAPKG
;
A
#
# COMPACT_ATOMS: atom_id res chain seq x y z
N MET A 1 0.26 -23.38 6.12
CA MET A 1 -0.30 -22.96 7.44
C MET A 1 0.64 -22.06 8.26
N HIS A 2 1.95 -21.99 7.99
CA HIS A 2 2.89 -21.13 8.75
C HIS A 2 2.80 -19.62 8.47
N TYR A 3 2.18 -19.18 7.36
CA TYR A 3 2.10 -17.76 7.00
C TYR A 3 1.16 -16.91 7.87
N ALA A 4 0.17 -17.52 8.53
CA ALA A 4 -0.89 -16.80 9.22
C ALA A 4 -0.48 -16.28 10.61
N THR A 5 0.37 -17.04 11.31
CA THR A 5 0.74 -16.77 12.70
C THR A 5 1.74 -15.63 12.85
N ASP A 6 2.57 -15.39 11.83
CA ASP A 6 3.58 -14.34 11.86
C ASP A 6 3.03 -12.93 11.59
N LEU A 7 1.83 -12.82 10.99
CA LEU A 7 1.25 -11.53 10.61
C LEU A 7 0.46 -10.85 11.73
N PHE A 8 -0.11 -11.63 12.65
CA PHE A 8 -0.90 -11.10 13.76
C PHE A 8 0.03 -10.78 14.92
N HIS A 9 0.23 -9.49 15.21
CA HIS A 9 1.05 -9.03 16.33
C HIS A 9 0.12 -8.75 17.52
N PRO A 10 0.10 -9.60 18.57
CA PRO A 10 -0.85 -9.45 19.67
C PRO A 10 -0.68 -8.11 20.39
N LEU A 11 -1.79 -7.49 20.78
CA LEU A 11 -1.80 -6.32 21.65
C LEU A 11 -2.04 -6.76 23.10
N ASN A 12 -1.23 -6.26 24.01
CA ASN A 12 -1.46 -6.44 25.44
C ASN A 12 -2.51 -5.43 25.93
N ASP A 13 -3.42 -5.87 26.81
CA ASP A 13 -4.52 -5.05 27.35
C ASP A 13 -4.04 -3.83 28.16
N GLU A 14 -2.76 -3.78 28.57
CA GLU A 14 -2.21 -2.68 29.37
C GLU A 14 -2.14 -1.33 28.63
N THR A 15 -2.33 -1.32 27.31
CA THR A 15 -2.42 -0.07 26.52
C THR A 15 -3.86 0.42 26.30
N ALA A 16 -4.85 -0.22 26.92
CA ALA A 16 -6.28 0.10 26.74
C ALA A 16 -6.81 1.24 27.59
N ASP A 17 -6.24 1.45 28.78
CA ASP A 17 -6.60 2.58 29.61
C ASP A 17 -5.64 3.73 29.32
N GLY A 18 -6.14 4.75 28.63
CA GLY A 18 -5.48 6.05 28.47
C GLY A 18 -5.32 6.81 29.81
N ARG A 19 -4.66 6.17 30.78
CA ARG A 19 -4.33 6.71 32.10
C ARG A 19 -2.85 6.43 32.39
N GLY A 20 -1.98 7.11 31.66
CA GLY A 20 -0.55 7.04 31.93
C GLY A 20 0.27 7.84 30.94
N GLY A 21 0.46 9.12 31.25
CA GLY A 21 1.35 10.03 30.53
C GLY A 21 0.63 10.88 29.49
N ASP A 22 0.52 12.18 29.79
CA ASP A 22 0.16 13.28 28.90
C ASP A 22 -0.57 12.85 27.62
N ALA A 23 -1.88 12.63 27.75
CA ALA A 23 -2.78 12.47 26.63
C ALA A 23 -2.87 13.83 25.90
N GLU A 24 -1.84 14.14 25.10
CA GLU A 24 -1.98 15.01 23.95
C GLU A 24 -3.26 14.57 23.24
N GLU A 25 -4.27 15.43 23.20
CA GLU A 25 -5.55 15.15 22.58
C GLU A 25 -5.27 14.78 21.12
N CYS A 26 -5.22 13.47 20.87
CA CYS A 26 -4.70 12.96 19.62
C CYS A 26 -5.79 13.13 18.58
N ALA A 27 -5.74 14.25 17.85
CA ALA A 27 -6.71 14.59 16.83
C ALA A 27 -6.87 13.43 15.84
N ILE A 28 -8.02 12.75 15.91
CA ILE A 28 -8.35 11.66 15.01
C ILE A 28 -8.74 12.27 13.67
N PRO A 29 -8.01 11.99 12.58
CA PRO A 29 -8.34 12.58 11.29
C PRO A 29 -9.72 12.07 10.83
N PRO A 30 -10.56 12.93 10.23
CA PRO A 30 -11.93 12.60 9.85
C PRO A 30 -11.99 11.78 8.55
N VAL A 31 -11.01 10.91 8.32
CA VAL A 31 -10.91 10.06 7.12
C VAL A 31 -11.53 8.69 7.41
N ARG A 32 -12.33 8.18 6.47
CA ARG A 32 -12.94 6.86 6.57
C ARG A 32 -12.93 6.17 5.22
N TYR A 33 -12.68 4.87 5.24
CA TYR A 33 -13.03 3.97 4.15
C TYR A 33 -14.46 3.52 4.36
N VAL A 34 -15.24 3.52 3.30
CA VAL A 34 -16.66 3.14 3.33
C VAL A 34 -16.95 2.12 2.25
N GLY A 35 -17.96 1.30 2.48
CA GLY A 35 -18.47 0.35 1.51
C GLY A 35 -19.87 -0.10 1.89
N ARG A 36 -20.58 -0.73 0.97
CA ARG A 36 -21.93 -1.23 1.21
C ARG A 36 -21.95 -2.74 0.98
N CYS A 37 -22.48 -3.49 1.94
CA CYS A 37 -22.66 -4.92 1.78
C CYS A 37 -23.74 -5.20 0.72
N PRO A 38 -23.45 -5.99 -0.33
CA PRO A 38 -24.43 -6.25 -1.40
C PRO A 38 -25.60 -7.13 -0.94
N GLU A 39 -25.39 -8.02 0.03
CA GLU A 39 -26.45 -8.91 0.54
C GLU A 39 -27.36 -8.21 1.56
N SER A 40 -26.77 -7.60 2.60
CA SER A 40 -27.54 -6.97 3.69
C SER A 40 -27.95 -5.52 3.39
N GLY A 41 -27.34 -4.89 2.39
CA GLY A 41 -27.52 -3.47 2.08
C GLY A 41 -26.94 -2.52 3.13
N LYS A 42 -26.25 -3.03 4.16
CA LYS A 42 -25.69 -2.25 5.27
C LYS A 42 -24.44 -1.48 4.84
N ASP A 43 -24.37 -0.21 5.22
CA ASP A 43 -23.16 0.59 5.08
C ASP A 43 -22.13 0.21 6.15
N LEU A 44 -20.90 -0.01 5.71
CA LEU A 44 -19.74 -0.32 6.52
C LEU A 44 -18.77 0.85 6.41
N SER A 45 -18.15 1.19 7.54
CA SER A 45 -17.06 2.17 7.54
C SER A 45 -15.96 1.74 8.50
N ILE A 46 -14.73 2.07 8.13
CA ILE A 46 -13.55 1.91 8.98
C ILE A 46 -12.74 3.21 8.90
N GLY A 47 -12.29 3.67 10.04
CA GLY A 47 -11.46 4.86 10.15
C GLY A 47 -10.55 4.73 11.36
N PRO A 48 -9.56 5.63 11.47
CA PRO A 48 -8.59 5.58 12.54
C PRO A 48 -9.30 5.77 13.90
N THR A 49 -8.75 5.09 14.91
CA THR A 49 -9.13 5.25 16.31
C THR A 49 -7.92 5.73 17.10
N ALA A 50 -8.11 6.21 18.33
CA ALA A 50 -6.99 6.60 19.20
C ALA A 50 -5.96 5.46 19.35
N ARG A 51 -6.45 4.22 19.46
CA ARG A 51 -5.60 3.02 19.49
C ARG A 51 -4.80 2.85 18.21
N VAL A 52 -5.43 2.94 17.03
CA VAL A 52 -4.72 2.83 15.74
C VAL A 52 -3.63 3.89 15.61
N ILE A 53 -3.87 5.11 16.10
CA ILE A 53 -2.86 6.16 16.09
C ILE A 53 -1.71 5.84 17.05
N ALA A 54 -2.00 5.28 18.22
CA ALA A 54 -0.97 4.78 19.14
C ALA A 54 -0.13 3.68 18.47
N GLU A 55 -0.76 2.72 17.79
CA GLU A 55 -0.06 1.65 17.07
C GLU A 55 0.76 2.17 15.89
N ALA A 56 0.28 3.22 15.19
CA ALA A 56 1.05 3.87 14.14
C ALA A 56 2.31 4.55 14.70
N ARG A 57 2.23 5.13 15.92
CA ARG A 57 3.40 5.69 16.63
C ARG A 57 4.36 4.59 17.07
N SER A 58 3.85 3.47 17.61
CA SER A 58 4.66 2.29 17.95
C SER A 58 5.38 1.74 16.72
N LEU A 59 4.70 1.66 15.56
CA LEU A 59 5.34 1.24 14.31
C LEU A 59 6.46 2.21 13.90
N ARG A 60 6.26 3.52 14.06
CA ARG A 60 7.31 4.50 13.78
C ARG A 60 8.54 4.27 14.67
N THR A 61 8.36 4.09 15.97
CA THR A 61 9.46 3.78 16.90
C THR A 61 10.18 2.49 16.49
N TYR A 62 9.44 1.43 16.15
CA TYR A 62 10.02 0.20 15.63
C TYR A 62 10.85 0.44 14.36
N LEU A 63 10.34 1.24 13.41
CA LEU A 63 11.08 1.59 12.19
C LEU A 63 12.33 2.41 12.51
N ASP A 64 12.32 3.28 13.52
CA ASP A 64 13.50 4.03 13.93
C ASP A 64 14.58 3.11 14.53
N GLU A 65 14.18 2.15 15.38
CA GLU A 65 15.09 1.15 15.95
C GLU A 65 15.70 0.25 14.89
N ARG A 66 14.88 -0.24 13.94
CA ARG A 66 15.32 -1.10 12.83
C ARG A 66 16.25 -0.38 11.85
N SER A 67 16.35 0.94 11.91
CA SER A 67 17.27 1.70 11.05
C SER A 67 18.73 1.59 11.48
N GLN A 68 18.99 1.03 12.67
CA GLN A 68 20.33 0.81 13.22
C GLN A 68 20.78 -0.66 13.12
N THR A 69 19.95 -1.53 12.54
CA THR A 69 20.22 -2.97 12.46
C THR A 69 20.62 -3.38 11.05
N GLU A 70 21.62 -4.26 10.93
CA GLU A 70 22.06 -4.85 9.66
C GLU A 70 21.47 -6.26 9.43
N ASP A 71 21.11 -6.97 10.51
CA ASP A 71 20.52 -8.30 10.43
C ASP A 71 18.99 -8.26 10.32
N GLY A 72 18.45 -8.93 9.30
CA GLY A 72 17.00 -9.08 9.07
C GLY A 72 16.35 -7.86 8.40
N PHE A 73 15.13 -7.51 8.81
CA PHE A 73 14.37 -6.38 8.24
C PHE A 73 15.01 -5.03 8.63
N THR A 74 15.74 -4.34 7.75
CA THR A 74 16.33 -3.03 8.06
C THR A 74 15.57 -1.90 7.40
N SER A 75 15.35 -0.80 8.11
CA SER A 75 14.73 0.44 7.60
C SER A 75 15.77 1.53 7.34
N ALA A 76 17.06 1.21 7.34
CA ALA A 76 18.15 2.17 7.17
C ALA A 76 18.01 2.98 5.87
N HIS A 77 17.62 2.33 4.76
CA HIS A 77 17.47 2.98 3.46
C HIS A 77 16.40 4.10 3.47
N LEU A 78 15.41 4.07 4.37
CA LEU A 78 14.40 5.12 4.48
C LEU A 78 15.00 6.48 4.92
N ARG A 79 16.21 6.48 5.47
CA ARG A 79 16.94 7.70 5.84
C ARG A 79 17.69 8.33 4.65
N GLU A 80 17.76 7.65 3.52
CA GLU A 80 18.40 8.17 2.32
C GLU A 80 17.52 9.23 1.63
N PRO A 81 18.12 10.21 0.93
CA PRO A 81 17.36 11.19 0.18
C PRO A 81 16.41 10.52 -0.83
N ALA A 82 15.15 10.96 -0.81
CA ALA A 82 14.08 10.47 -1.69
C ALA A 82 13.62 9.00 -1.47
N ALA A 83 14.00 8.34 -0.37
CA ALA A 83 13.56 6.98 -0.02
C ALA A 83 12.24 6.94 0.78
N GLY A 84 11.28 7.80 0.44
CA GLY A 84 10.00 7.90 1.15
C GLY A 84 9.07 6.71 0.87
N LYS A 85 8.46 6.14 1.91
CA LYS A 85 7.50 5.03 1.80
C LYS A 85 6.30 5.23 2.71
N MET A 86 5.13 4.79 2.27
CA MET A 86 3.94 4.76 3.12
C MET A 86 3.92 3.47 3.93
N PHE A 87 3.63 3.60 5.22
CA PHE A 87 3.39 2.52 6.16
C PHE A 87 1.97 2.61 6.70
N GLY A 88 1.37 1.46 7.00
CA GLY A 88 0.04 1.40 7.60
C GLY A 88 -0.05 0.30 8.63
N VAL A 89 -0.88 0.55 9.64
CA VAL A 89 -1.28 -0.42 10.65
C VAL A 89 -2.80 -0.57 10.62
N MET A 90 -3.28 -1.75 10.98
CA MET A 90 -4.70 -2.00 11.21
C MET A 90 -4.85 -2.76 12.52
N VAL A 91 -5.70 -2.26 13.40
CA VAL A 91 -6.09 -2.98 14.60
C VAL A 91 -7.17 -3.98 14.20
N VAL A 92 -7.00 -5.22 14.62
CA VAL A 92 -7.89 -6.34 14.27
C VAL A 92 -8.21 -7.16 15.52
N ALA A 93 -9.35 -7.85 15.51
CA ALA A 93 -9.70 -8.82 16.54
C ALA A 93 -9.78 -10.23 15.92
N ASN A 94 -9.22 -11.23 16.59
CA ASN A 94 -9.41 -12.63 16.19
C ASN A 94 -10.75 -13.20 16.67
N ALA A 95 -11.05 -14.46 16.32
CA ALA A 95 -12.29 -15.13 16.72
C ALA A 95 -12.48 -15.26 18.24
N GLY A 96 -11.38 -15.24 19.01
CA GLY A 96 -11.41 -15.24 20.48
C GLY A 96 -11.60 -13.85 21.10
N GLY A 97 -11.73 -12.80 20.28
CA GLY A 97 -11.86 -11.42 20.74
C GLY A 97 -10.55 -10.73 21.11
N HIS A 98 -9.40 -11.44 21.03
CA HIS A 98 -8.10 -10.84 21.32
C HIS A 98 -7.70 -9.86 20.22
N LEU A 99 -7.19 -8.70 20.63
CA LEU A 99 -6.73 -7.67 19.73
C LEU A 99 -5.30 -7.94 19.26
N GLY A 100 -5.02 -7.52 18.03
CA GLY A 100 -3.70 -7.53 17.43
C GLY A 100 -3.57 -6.45 16.37
N THR A 101 -2.36 -6.30 15.84
CA THR A 101 -2.09 -5.42 14.70
C THR A 101 -1.58 -6.18 13.49
N LEU A 102 -2.02 -5.74 12.33
CA LEU A 102 -1.40 -6.03 11.05
C LEU A 102 -0.62 -4.80 10.60
N ARG A 103 0.49 -4.99 9.89
CA ARG A 103 1.30 -3.90 9.33
C ARG A 103 1.66 -4.15 7.86
N ALA A 104 1.72 -3.07 7.09
CA ALA A 104 2.02 -3.10 5.67
C ALA A 104 2.82 -1.86 5.26
N PHE A 105 3.50 -1.95 4.12
CA PHE A 105 4.10 -0.82 3.42
C PHE A 105 3.65 -0.81 1.95
N SER A 106 3.74 0.35 1.28
CA SER A 106 3.37 0.51 -0.13
C SER A 106 4.51 0.11 -1.08
N GLY A 107 4.27 -0.69 -2.11
CA GLY A 107 5.28 -1.07 -3.10
C GLY A 107 6.25 -2.15 -2.62
N GLU A 108 7.37 -2.27 -3.33
CA GLU A 108 8.47 -3.20 -3.05
C GLU A 108 9.32 -2.82 -1.85
N TRP A 109 10.06 -3.76 -1.28
CA TRP A 109 11.02 -3.55 -0.21
C TRP A 109 12.38 -4.09 -0.66
N ASP A 110 13.43 -3.25 -0.63
CA ASP A 110 14.78 -3.61 -1.08
C ASP A 110 14.77 -4.32 -2.45
N GLU A 111 14.15 -3.69 -3.46
CA GLU A 111 14.01 -4.20 -4.84
C GLU A 111 13.25 -5.55 -4.95
N SER A 112 12.58 -5.97 -3.87
CA SER A 112 11.83 -7.22 -3.81
C SER A 112 10.37 -6.98 -3.49
N TRP A 113 9.49 -7.67 -4.22
CA TRP A 113 8.06 -7.68 -3.93
C TRP A 113 7.66 -8.75 -2.89
N VAL A 114 8.64 -9.50 -2.39
CA VAL A 114 8.44 -10.46 -1.31
C VAL A 114 8.41 -9.71 0.02
N ALA A 115 7.28 -9.81 0.74
CA ALA A 115 7.18 -9.18 2.04
C ALA A 115 8.08 -9.89 3.07
N PRO A 116 8.82 -9.14 3.90
CA PRO A 116 9.55 -9.70 5.04
C PRO A 116 8.59 -10.36 6.05
N ALA A 117 9.13 -11.22 6.91
CA ALA A 117 8.34 -11.86 7.97
C ALA A 117 7.64 -10.80 8.86
N GLY A 118 6.37 -11.05 9.18
CA GLY A 118 5.53 -10.10 9.93
C GLY A 118 5.07 -8.87 9.15
N TRP A 119 5.19 -8.84 7.82
CA TRP A 119 4.63 -7.79 6.97
C TRP A 119 3.59 -8.36 6.01
N VAL A 120 2.47 -7.66 5.87
CA VAL A 120 1.41 -8.08 4.96
C VAL A 120 1.88 -7.98 3.50
N PRO A 121 1.81 -9.08 2.72
CA PRO A 121 2.24 -9.09 1.32
C PRO A 121 1.27 -8.36 0.40
N SER A 122 1.69 -8.12 -0.84
CA SER A 122 0.79 -7.62 -1.87
C SER A 122 -0.39 -8.58 -2.08
N PRO A 123 -1.63 -8.06 -2.19
CA PRO A 123 -2.78 -8.89 -2.54
C PRO A 123 -2.84 -9.22 -4.03
N GLY A 124 -2.04 -8.53 -4.86
CA GLY A 124 -2.03 -8.66 -6.30
C GLY A 124 -1.33 -9.92 -6.78
N ARG A 125 -1.69 -10.37 -7.98
CA ARG A 125 -0.99 -11.44 -8.71
C ARG A 125 0.18 -10.82 -9.46
N LEU A 126 1.24 -10.48 -8.72
CA LEU A 126 2.37 -9.71 -9.24
C LEU A 126 3.03 -10.38 -10.45
N GLN A 127 3.04 -11.72 -10.48
CA GLN A 127 3.58 -12.52 -11.57
C GLN A 127 2.84 -12.28 -12.89
N ASP A 128 1.53 -12.00 -12.85
CA ASP A 128 0.69 -11.82 -14.05
C ASP A 128 1.13 -10.62 -14.91
N TYR A 129 1.87 -9.68 -14.33
CA TYR A 129 2.34 -8.47 -15.02
C TYR A 129 3.82 -8.15 -14.81
N ALA A 130 4.60 -9.01 -14.13
CA ALA A 130 5.99 -8.72 -13.80
C ALA A 130 6.87 -8.49 -15.03
N GLU A 131 6.74 -9.33 -16.06
CA GLU A 131 7.49 -9.21 -17.32
C GLU A 131 7.09 -7.94 -18.08
N ALA A 132 5.78 -7.77 -18.34
CA ALA A 132 5.26 -6.59 -19.02
C ALA A 132 5.62 -5.28 -18.30
N ARG A 133 5.70 -5.32 -16.96
CA ARG A 133 6.15 -4.20 -16.13
C ARG A 133 7.62 -3.89 -16.38
N ARG A 134 8.50 -4.88 -16.25
CA ARG A 134 9.94 -4.71 -16.49
C ARG A 134 10.19 -4.09 -17.87
N GLU A 135 9.62 -4.68 -18.92
CA GLU A 135 9.80 -4.18 -20.30
C GLU A 135 9.31 -2.74 -20.48
N THR A 136 8.15 -2.43 -19.90
CA THR A 136 7.55 -1.09 -20.03
C THR A 136 8.30 -0.06 -19.21
N GLU A 137 8.75 -0.39 -18.00
CA GLU A 137 9.54 0.49 -17.14
C GLU A 137 10.91 0.79 -17.78
N ASP A 138 11.58 -0.21 -18.33
CA ASP A 138 12.83 -0.04 -19.11
C ASP A 138 12.61 0.92 -20.28
N ARG A 139 11.51 0.73 -21.03
CA ARG A 139 11.18 1.61 -22.16
C ARG A 139 10.85 3.04 -21.70
N VAL A 140 10.13 3.20 -20.60
CA VAL A 140 9.79 4.52 -20.02
C VAL A 140 11.04 5.24 -19.53
N ALA A 141 11.97 4.53 -18.91
CA ALA A 141 13.27 5.06 -18.47
C ALA A 141 14.07 5.56 -19.67
N GLU A 142 14.15 4.77 -20.73
CA GLU A 142 14.83 5.13 -21.98
C GLU A 142 14.21 6.39 -22.64
N LEU A 143 12.88 6.46 -22.76
CA LEU A 143 12.21 7.65 -23.30
C LEU A 143 12.44 8.89 -22.41
N THR A 144 12.52 8.70 -21.10
CA THR A 144 12.82 9.79 -20.15
C THR A 144 14.25 10.30 -20.34
N ARG A 145 15.23 9.41 -20.54
CA ARG A 145 16.61 9.76 -20.90
C ARG A 145 16.66 10.55 -22.20
N GLN A 146 15.97 10.09 -23.25
CA GLN A 146 15.90 10.80 -24.53
C GLN A 146 15.30 12.22 -24.39
N ILE A 147 14.24 12.38 -23.59
CA ILE A 147 13.67 13.71 -23.28
C ILE A 147 14.72 14.61 -22.62
N HIS A 148 15.48 14.10 -21.65
CA HIS A 148 16.52 14.87 -20.96
C HIS A 148 17.63 15.30 -21.93
N GLU A 149 18.09 14.41 -22.80
CA GLU A 149 19.11 14.71 -23.81
C GLU A 149 18.64 15.76 -24.82
N LEU A 150 17.39 15.68 -25.27
CA LEU A 150 16.82 16.68 -26.18
C LEU A 150 16.65 18.05 -25.49
N LYS A 151 16.28 18.06 -24.21
CA LYS A 151 16.17 19.30 -23.42
C LYS A 151 17.51 20.00 -23.19
N ALA A 152 18.62 19.26 -23.21
CA ALA A 152 19.96 19.81 -23.06
C ALA A 152 20.48 20.52 -24.33
N ARG A 153 19.82 20.32 -25.48
CA ARG A 153 20.20 20.95 -26.75
C ARG A 153 19.62 22.37 -26.88
N PRO A 154 20.20 23.24 -27.71
CA PRO A 154 19.61 24.54 -28.02
C PRO A 154 18.17 24.41 -28.50
N THR A 155 17.26 25.15 -27.86
CA THR A 155 15.83 24.99 -28.09
C THR A 155 15.44 25.42 -29.51
N SER A 156 14.78 24.53 -30.25
CA SER A 156 14.24 24.79 -31.59
C SER A 156 12.85 24.18 -31.78
N LYS A 157 12.09 24.66 -32.76
CA LYS A 157 10.74 24.12 -33.08
C LYS A 157 10.77 22.61 -33.38
N PRO A 158 11.73 22.07 -34.17
CA PRO A 158 11.85 20.62 -34.37
C PRO A 158 12.12 19.84 -33.08
N ILE A 159 13.03 20.33 -32.21
CA ILE A 159 13.35 19.66 -30.94
C ILE A 159 12.14 19.64 -30.01
N ARG A 160 11.40 20.76 -29.90
CA ARG A 160 10.16 20.80 -29.10
C ARG A 160 9.13 19.79 -29.59
N ARG A 161 8.94 19.69 -30.91
CA ARG A 161 8.02 18.71 -31.51
C ARG A 161 8.43 17.28 -31.17
N GLN A 162 9.71 16.95 -31.30
CA GLN A 162 10.23 15.63 -30.98
C GLN A 162 10.05 15.27 -29.50
N ILE A 163 10.27 16.23 -28.58
CA ILE A 163 10.00 16.03 -27.14
C ILE A 163 8.53 15.71 -26.89
N GLU A 164 7.61 16.43 -27.54
CA GLU A 164 6.17 16.18 -27.37
C GLU A 164 5.74 14.81 -27.93
N GLU A 165 6.28 14.40 -29.08
CA GLU A 165 6.06 13.06 -29.63
C GLU A 165 6.53 11.97 -28.65
N ILE A 166 7.73 12.10 -28.08
CA ILE A 166 8.25 11.14 -27.08
C ILE A 166 7.41 11.14 -25.79
N LYS A 167 6.93 12.30 -25.34
CA LYS A 167 6.06 12.38 -24.15
C LYS A 167 4.72 11.68 -24.39
N ILE A 168 4.15 11.78 -25.58
CA ILE A 168 2.90 11.11 -25.97
C ILE A 168 3.11 9.59 -25.89
N ASP A 169 4.19 9.08 -26.49
CA ASP A 169 4.52 7.65 -26.49
C ASP A 169 4.80 7.13 -25.08
N ARG A 170 5.63 7.84 -24.30
CA ARG A 170 5.90 7.50 -22.89
C ARG A 170 4.61 7.46 -22.09
N GLY A 171 3.74 8.46 -22.27
CA GLY A 171 2.46 8.53 -21.57
C GLY A 171 1.52 7.39 -21.96
N ARG A 172 1.52 6.95 -23.23
CA ARG A 172 0.74 5.78 -23.68
C ARG A 172 1.22 4.51 -23.00
N LEU A 173 2.53 4.25 -23.04
CA LEU A 173 3.14 3.09 -22.39
C LEU A 173 2.81 3.03 -20.88
N SER A 174 2.94 4.14 -20.17
CA SER A 174 2.58 4.20 -18.74
C SER A 174 1.11 3.91 -18.48
N ARG A 175 0.20 4.36 -19.36
CA ARG A 175 -1.24 4.07 -19.24
C ARG A 175 -1.53 2.60 -19.50
N ASP A 176 -1.00 2.05 -20.59
CA ASP A 176 -1.21 0.65 -20.97
C ASP A 176 -0.68 -0.31 -19.87
N LEU A 177 0.46 0.01 -19.25
CA LEU A 177 0.95 -0.74 -18.09
C LEU A 177 0.03 -0.59 -16.88
N THR A 178 -0.44 0.63 -16.58
CA THR A 178 -1.35 0.86 -15.46
C THR A 178 -2.64 0.04 -15.61
N ASP A 179 -3.20 -0.04 -16.82
CA ASP A 179 -4.40 -0.84 -17.10
C ASP A 179 -4.13 -2.34 -16.87
N LYS A 180 -2.97 -2.86 -17.29
CA LYS A 180 -2.55 -4.25 -17.01
C LYS A 180 -2.40 -4.52 -15.51
N ILE A 181 -1.76 -3.60 -14.78
CA ILE A 181 -1.59 -3.69 -13.33
C ILE A 181 -2.98 -3.72 -12.66
N HIS A 182 -3.87 -2.80 -13.03
CA HIS A 182 -5.23 -2.75 -12.48
C HIS A 182 -6.01 -4.03 -12.76
N ALA A 183 -5.87 -4.57 -13.96
CA ALA A 183 -6.48 -5.83 -14.36
C ALA A 183 -5.89 -7.06 -13.65
N ALA A 184 -4.75 -6.97 -12.96
CA ALA A 184 -4.18 -8.07 -12.17
C ALA A 184 -4.59 -8.03 -10.68
N TYR A 185 -5.04 -6.88 -10.16
CA TYR A 185 -5.49 -6.78 -8.77
C TYR A 185 -6.92 -7.33 -8.61
N ARG A 186 -7.06 -8.25 -7.63
CA ARG A 186 -8.32 -8.87 -7.24
C ARG A 186 -8.45 -8.80 -5.73
N PHE A 187 -9.62 -8.40 -5.25
CA PHE A 187 -9.93 -8.25 -3.84
C PHE A 187 -11.02 -9.23 -3.44
N GLU A 188 -10.84 -9.84 -2.27
CA GLU A 188 -11.76 -10.81 -1.70
C GLU A 188 -12.54 -10.10 -0.61
N ASN A 189 -13.87 -10.15 -0.66
CA ASN A 189 -14.69 -9.56 0.38
C ASN A 189 -15.01 -10.58 1.49
N ALA A 190 -15.66 -10.12 2.55
CA ALA A 190 -16.04 -10.97 3.68
C ALA A 190 -17.08 -12.06 3.35
N LEU A 191 -17.67 -12.04 2.15
CA LEU A 191 -18.60 -13.05 1.63
C LEU A 191 -17.87 -14.13 0.80
N GLY A 192 -16.55 -14.00 0.63
CA GLY A 192 -15.73 -14.89 -0.21
C GLY A 192 -15.80 -14.57 -1.71
N GLU A 193 -16.46 -13.48 -2.09
CA GLU A 193 -16.50 -13.03 -3.49
C GLU A 193 -15.18 -12.36 -3.86
N THR A 194 -14.66 -12.67 -5.05
CA THR A 194 -13.46 -12.01 -5.58
C THR A 194 -13.84 -11.03 -6.68
N LEU A 195 -13.57 -9.74 -6.45
CA LEU A 195 -13.85 -8.66 -7.39
C LEU A 195 -12.55 -8.08 -7.96
N PRO A 196 -12.49 -7.72 -9.25
CA PRO A 196 -11.38 -6.96 -9.80
C PRO A 196 -11.33 -5.56 -9.23
N MET A 197 -10.12 -5.01 -9.10
CA MET A 197 -9.95 -3.63 -8.65
C MET A 197 -10.67 -2.63 -9.55
N THR A 198 -10.85 -2.95 -10.83
CA THR A 198 -11.60 -2.13 -11.80
C THR A 198 -13.06 -1.93 -11.42
N ASP A 199 -13.62 -2.80 -10.58
CA ASP A 199 -15.03 -2.74 -10.15
C ASP A 199 -15.17 -2.01 -8.80
N VAL A 200 -14.05 -1.67 -8.16
CA VAL A 200 -14.05 -0.88 -6.93
C VAL A 200 -14.43 0.56 -7.27
N GLN A 201 -15.46 1.08 -6.62
CA GLN A 201 -15.87 2.47 -6.80
C GLN A 201 -14.88 3.41 -6.10
N THR A 202 -14.07 4.12 -6.90
CA THR A 202 -13.03 5.03 -6.40
C THR A 202 -13.45 6.51 -6.46
N GLY A 203 -14.67 6.80 -6.91
CA GLY A 203 -15.12 8.16 -7.23
C GLY A 203 -14.53 8.73 -8.53
N SER A 204 -13.76 7.94 -9.27
CA SER A 204 -13.16 8.29 -10.56
C SER A 204 -13.39 7.19 -11.60
N PRO A 205 -13.42 7.50 -12.91
CA PRO A 205 -13.61 6.49 -13.97
C PRO A 205 -12.50 5.43 -14.03
N ARG A 206 -11.31 5.77 -13.52
CA ARG A 206 -10.19 4.84 -13.36
C ARG A 206 -9.69 4.89 -11.92
N PRO A 207 -9.32 3.75 -11.33
CA PRO A 207 -8.64 3.71 -10.04
C PRO A 207 -7.35 4.55 -10.08
N PRO A 208 -6.93 5.19 -8.97
CA PRO A 208 -5.62 5.82 -8.88
C PRO A 208 -4.48 4.82 -9.09
N THR A 209 -3.37 5.25 -9.69
CA THR A 209 -2.15 4.43 -9.81
C THR A 209 -1.65 4.02 -8.43
N GLY A 210 -1.32 2.74 -8.25
CA GLY A 210 -0.85 2.21 -6.97
C GLY A 210 -1.96 1.90 -5.95
N MET A 211 -3.23 2.13 -6.27
CA MET A 211 -4.36 1.78 -5.38
C MET A 211 -4.30 0.30 -4.96
N GLY A 212 -3.91 -0.60 -5.86
CA GLY A 212 -3.85 -2.03 -5.61
C GLY A 212 -2.89 -2.44 -4.49
N ASP A 213 -1.82 -1.68 -4.29
CA ASP A 213 -0.70 -2.02 -3.41
C ASP A 213 -0.52 -1.07 -2.22
N CYS A 214 -1.47 -0.16 -2.02
CA CYS A 214 -1.47 0.70 -0.84
C CYS A 214 -1.70 -0.12 0.45
N CYS A 215 -1.32 0.43 1.60
CA CYS A 215 -1.42 -0.26 2.88
C CYS A 215 -2.87 -0.66 3.22
N ALA A 216 -3.84 0.22 2.99
CA ALA A 216 -5.24 -0.06 3.34
C ALA A 216 -5.82 -1.33 2.66
N PRO A 217 -5.75 -1.49 1.32
CA PRO A 217 -6.22 -2.72 0.68
C PRO A 217 -5.42 -3.96 1.08
N LYS A 218 -4.09 -3.84 1.29
CA LYS A 218 -3.26 -4.93 1.84
C LYS A 218 -3.81 -5.43 3.18
N LEU A 219 -4.00 -4.50 4.12
CA LEU A 219 -4.44 -4.80 5.47
C LEU A 219 -5.87 -5.38 5.50
N LEU A 220 -6.80 -4.82 4.71
CA LEU A 220 -8.17 -5.34 4.59
C LEU A 220 -8.21 -6.75 3.99
N GLN A 221 -7.42 -7.01 2.96
CA GLN A 221 -7.30 -8.34 2.36
C GLN A 221 -6.73 -9.36 3.33
N ALA A 222 -5.67 -8.98 4.06
CA ALA A 222 -5.07 -9.85 5.06
C ALA A 222 -6.06 -10.16 6.20
N ALA A 223 -6.76 -9.14 6.71
CA ALA A 223 -7.78 -9.34 7.74
C ALA A 223 -8.87 -10.31 7.26
N THR A 224 -9.38 -10.13 6.04
CA THR A 224 -10.40 -11.00 5.45
C THR A 224 -9.91 -12.45 5.32
N ARG A 225 -8.74 -12.65 4.70
CA ARG A 225 -8.15 -13.99 4.48
C ARG A 225 -7.79 -14.73 5.77
N LEU A 226 -7.48 -13.98 6.83
CA LEU A 226 -7.14 -14.54 8.15
C LEU A 226 -8.36 -14.68 9.07
N GLY A 227 -9.56 -14.30 8.63
CA GLY A 227 -10.77 -14.32 9.46
C GLY A 227 -10.71 -13.35 10.64
N LEU A 228 -9.98 -12.24 10.50
CA LEU A 228 -9.81 -11.22 11.52
C LEU A 228 -10.80 -10.07 11.28
N ALA A 229 -11.40 -9.56 12.35
CA ALA A 229 -12.34 -8.45 12.29
C ALA A 229 -11.60 -7.10 12.40
N PRO A 230 -11.64 -6.23 11.38
CA PRO A 230 -11.04 -4.90 11.45
C PRO A 230 -11.69 -4.02 12.53
N LYS A 231 -10.87 -3.28 13.28
CA LYS A 231 -11.27 -2.38 14.38
C LYS A 231 -10.81 -0.94 14.19
N GLY A 232 -9.97 -0.67 13.19
CA GLY A 232 -9.55 0.65 12.77
C GLY A 232 -8.22 0.63 12.05
#